data_AF-A0A0F8B6E5-F1
#
_entry.id   AF-A0A0F8B6E5-F1
#
_cell.length_a   1.000
_cell.length_b   1.000
_cell.length_c   1.000
_cell.angle_alpha   90.00
_cell.angle_beta   90.00
_cell.angle_gamma   90.00
#
_symmetry.space_group_name_H-M   'P 1'
#
loop_
_entity.id
_entity.type
_entity.pdbx_description
1 polymer ?
#
loop_
_entity_poly.entity_id
_entity_poly.type
_entity_poly.pdbx_seq_one_letter_code
_entity_poly.pdbx_strand_id
1 'polypeptide(L)'
;MEDLCIKIPFSEEVKNLPEVRPSRGDAIFNTTDKILEWKIPTKEIHGSGNFSLRCTVRGHSTGNDDDDENDSEGGVPSSGLYDFDAPYQRGIAAKAEHAAGQIESQAGGNGAETEERSNLLKMAQNKILMPSSVMVSFSIKGWLASGLKVESINLDPRKSKGLGEGVKPYKGVKYVTVSRNGVELRC
;
A
#
# COMPACT_ATOMS: atom_id res chain seq x y z
N MET A 1 -16.01 0.15 -16.88
CA MET A 1 -14.64 0.06 -16.36
C MET A 1 -14.29 -1.42 -16.32
N GLU A 2 -13.06 -1.77 -16.65
CA GLU A 2 -12.55 -3.13 -16.83
C GLU A 2 -11.17 -3.22 -16.16
N ASP A 3 -10.68 -4.43 -15.93
CA ASP A 3 -9.33 -4.71 -15.43
C ASP A 3 -8.96 -3.94 -14.15
N LEU A 4 -9.91 -3.77 -13.22
CA LEU A 4 -9.68 -3.06 -11.97
C LEU A 4 -8.79 -3.91 -11.05
N CYS A 5 -7.60 -3.38 -10.77
CA CYS A 5 -6.62 -3.99 -9.89
C CYS A 5 -6.06 -2.94 -8.92
N ILE A 6 -6.09 -3.25 -7.64
CA ILE A 6 -5.58 -2.43 -6.55
C ILE A 6 -4.36 -3.13 -5.97
N LYS A 7 -3.23 -2.42 -5.89
CA LYS A 7 -1.99 -2.92 -5.31
C LYS A 7 -1.63 -2.11 -4.08
N ILE A 8 -1.33 -2.78 -2.99
CA ILE A 8 -1.03 -2.18 -1.70
C ILE A 8 0.34 -2.71 -1.26
N PRO A 9 1.44 -1.95 -1.43
CA PRO A 9 2.75 -2.28 -0.88
C PRO A 9 2.77 -2.12 0.65
N PHE A 10 3.32 -3.13 1.32
CA PHE A 10 3.59 -3.15 2.75
C PHE A 10 5.10 -3.03 3.03
N SER A 11 5.43 -2.65 4.27
CA SER A 11 6.80 -2.63 4.78
C SER A 11 7.41 -4.04 4.85
N GLU A 12 8.75 -4.12 4.82
CA GLU A 12 9.51 -5.38 4.94
C GLU A 12 9.23 -6.12 6.26
N GLU A 13 8.90 -5.35 7.30
CA GLU A 13 8.56 -5.84 8.63
C GLU A 13 7.27 -6.68 8.65
N VAL A 14 6.44 -6.63 7.59
CA VAL A 14 5.20 -7.40 7.50
C VAL A 14 5.50 -8.86 7.13
N LYS A 15 5.14 -9.77 8.05
CA LYS A 15 5.30 -11.21 7.87
C LYS A 15 4.13 -11.81 7.07
N ASN A 16 2.90 -11.58 7.52
CA ASN A 16 1.69 -12.07 6.85
C ASN A 16 0.47 -11.18 7.10
N LEU A 17 -0.55 -11.36 6.25
CA LEU A 17 -1.84 -10.70 6.36
C LEU A 17 -2.93 -11.74 6.66
N PRO A 18 -3.16 -12.14 7.92
CA PRO A 18 -4.28 -12.99 8.25
C PRO A 18 -5.61 -12.27 7.96
N GLU A 19 -6.62 -13.07 7.61
CA GLU A 19 -8.00 -12.61 7.45
C GLU A 19 -8.23 -11.49 6.41
N VAL A 20 -7.65 -11.64 5.22
CA VAL A 20 -7.97 -10.76 4.10
C VAL A 20 -9.42 -11.01 3.66
N ARG A 21 -10.27 -10.00 3.84
CA ARG A 21 -11.70 -10.00 3.49
C ARG A 21 -11.99 -8.90 2.47
N PRO A 22 -11.88 -9.17 1.15
CA PRO A 22 -12.37 -8.26 0.13
C PRO A 22 -13.90 -8.30 0.05
N SER A 23 -14.55 -7.16 -0.18
CA SER A 23 -16.01 -7.11 -0.38
C SER A 23 -16.45 -7.65 -1.74
N ARG A 24 -15.56 -7.62 -2.73
CA ARG A 24 -15.77 -7.96 -4.15
C ARG A 24 -14.48 -8.51 -4.72
N GLY A 25 -14.57 -9.40 -5.70
CA GLY A 25 -13.41 -10.03 -6.31
C GLY A 25 -12.47 -10.73 -5.31
N ASP A 26 -11.20 -10.85 -5.72
CA ASP A 26 -10.22 -11.69 -5.04
C ASP A 26 -8.98 -10.90 -4.66
N ALA A 27 -8.48 -11.10 -3.44
CA ALA A 27 -7.30 -10.43 -2.92
C ALA A 27 -6.23 -11.45 -2.50
N ILE A 28 -5.00 -11.24 -2.95
CA ILE A 28 -3.87 -12.16 -2.77
C ILE A 28 -2.68 -11.36 -2.26
N PHE A 29 -2.12 -11.77 -1.12
CA PHE A 29 -0.89 -11.18 -0.58
C PHE A 29 0.33 -11.99 -1.01
N ASN A 30 1.28 -11.33 -1.67
CA ASN A 30 2.57 -11.92 -2.00
C ASN A 30 3.57 -11.61 -0.88
N THR A 31 3.97 -12.64 -0.13
CA THR A 31 4.89 -12.50 1.01
C THR A 31 6.31 -12.11 0.58
N THR A 32 6.72 -12.45 -0.64
CA THR A 32 8.03 -12.10 -1.20
C THR A 32 8.09 -10.61 -1.55
N ASP A 33 7.14 -10.15 -2.36
CA ASP A 33 7.12 -8.76 -2.84
C ASP A 33 6.49 -7.79 -1.83
N LYS A 34 5.91 -8.31 -0.74
CA LYS A 34 5.13 -7.56 0.26
C LYS A 34 3.99 -6.74 -0.35
N ILE A 35 3.42 -7.20 -1.46
CA ILE A 35 2.33 -6.52 -2.15
C ILE A 35 1.05 -7.34 -2.01
N LEU A 36 -0.01 -6.70 -1.52
CA LEU A 36 -1.37 -7.19 -1.61
C LEU A 36 -1.97 -6.75 -2.94
N GLU A 37 -2.34 -7.73 -3.77
CA GLU A 37 -3.00 -7.51 -5.05
C GLU A 37 -4.49 -7.87 -4.94
N TRP A 38 -5.35 -6.90 -5.19
CA TRP A 38 -6.81 -7.07 -5.15
C TRP A 38 -7.40 -6.83 -6.53
N LYS A 39 -7.97 -7.88 -7.14
CA LYS A 39 -8.55 -7.86 -8.48
C LYS A 39 -10.07 -7.92 -8.39
N ILE A 40 -10.73 -6.98 -9.05
CA ILE A 40 -12.19 -6.92 -9.11
C ILE A 40 -12.63 -7.26 -10.54
N PRO A 41 -13.34 -8.38 -10.74
CA PRO A 41 -13.84 -8.76 -12.05
C PRO A 41 -14.81 -7.72 -12.62
N THR A 42 -14.76 -7.47 -13.93
CA THR A 42 -15.63 -6.51 -14.62
C THR A 42 -17.12 -6.67 -14.30
N LYS A 43 -17.58 -7.93 -14.13
CA LYS A 43 -18.97 -8.25 -13.79
C LYS A 43 -19.44 -7.63 -12.47
N GLU A 44 -18.53 -7.41 -11.53
CA GLU A 44 -18.80 -6.86 -10.19
C GLU A 44 -18.62 -5.35 -10.11
N ILE A 45 -18.09 -4.72 -11.17
CA ILE A 45 -17.91 -3.27 -11.26
C ILE A 45 -19.24 -2.58 -11.64
N HIS A 46 -20.21 -3.34 -12.15
CA HIS A 46 -21.52 -2.83 -12.54
C HIS A 46 -22.42 -2.62 -11.32
N GLY A 47 -22.47 -1.38 -10.82
CA GLY A 47 -23.36 -0.97 -9.74
C GLY A 47 -22.80 0.25 -9.00
N SER A 48 -23.68 1.10 -8.47
CA SER A 48 -23.27 2.13 -7.52
C SER A 48 -23.03 1.45 -6.17
N GLY A 49 -21.77 1.30 -5.77
CA GLY A 49 -21.41 0.67 -4.51
C GLY A 49 -19.98 1.00 -4.10
N ASN A 50 -19.71 0.95 -2.79
CA ASN A 50 -18.36 1.05 -2.27
C ASN A 50 -17.66 -0.32 -2.35
N PHE A 51 -16.35 -0.28 -2.60
CA PHE A 51 -15.49 -1.45 -2.52
C PHE A 51 -14.63 -1.28 -1.29
N SER A 52 -14.65 -2.27 -0.38
CA SER A 52 -13.84 -2.25 0.83
C SER A 52 -13.07 -3.55 0.99
N LEU A 53 -11.80 -3.45 1.40
CA LEU A 53 -10.99 -4.58 1.80
C LEU A 53 -10.58 -4.38 3.26
N ARG A 54 -10.78 -5.41 4.09
CA ARG A 54 -10.28 -5.43 5.47
C ARG A 54 -9.25 -6.55 5.60
N CYS A 55 -8.14 -6.27 6.26
CA CYS A 55 -7.14 -7.27 6.62
C CYS A 55 -6.56 -6.95 7.99
N THR A 56 -5.95 -7.96 8.61
CA THR A 56 -5.13 -7.79 9.81
C THR A 56 -3.68 -7.95 9.39
N VAL A 57 -2.79 -7.08 9.89
CA VAL A 57 -1.36 -7.11 9.57
C VAL A 57 -0.60 -7.74 10.74
N ARG A 58 0.27 -8.72 10.49
CA ARG A 58 1.23 -9.20 11.49
C ARG A 58 2.66 -8.90 11.05
N GLY A 59 3.38 -8.20 11.92
CA GLY A 59 4.80 -7.93 11.75
C GLY A 59 5.69 -8.98 12.40
N HIS A 60 7.00 -8.82 12.25
CA HIS A 60 7.98 -9.47 13.11
C HIS A 60 7.91 -8.83 14.51
N SER A 61 7.67 -9.63 15.54
CA SER A 61 7.75 -9.17 16.93
C SER A 61 9.20 -8.81 17.22
N THR A 62 9.50 -7.53 17.41
CA THR A 62 10.78 -7.05 17.94
C THR A 62 10.73 -6.81 19.45
N GLY A 63 9.75 -7.42 20.13
CA GLY A 63 9.62 -7.38 21.57
C GLY A 63 10.14 -8.69 22.15
N ASN A 64 11.14 -8.58 23.01
CA ASN A 64 11.46 -9.58 24.01
C ASN A 64 10.15 -9.87 24.76
N ASP A 65 9.48 -11.00 24.45
CA ASP A 65 8.38 -11.51 25.27
C ASP A 65 9.05 -12.08 26.55
N ASP A 66 9.46 -11.19 27.45
CA ASP A 66 9.88 -11.56 28.81
C ASP A 66 8.62 -11.88 29.62
N ASP A 67 8.18 -13.13 29.50
CA ASP A 67 7.49 -13.88 30.54
C ASP A 67 7.64 -15.37 30.19
N ASP A 68 8.86 -15.89 30.33
CA ASP A 68 9.07 -17.26 30.79
C ASP A 68 10.50 -17.41 31.35
N GLU A 69 10.54 -17.94 32.58
CA GLU A 69 11.68 -17.99 33.47
C GLU A 69 12.85 -18.85 32.95
N ASN A 70 14.07 -18.30 33.06
CA ASN A 70 15.30 -18.97 33.47
C ASN A 70 15.72 -20.26 32.72
N ASP A 71 16.65 -20.13 31.76
CA ASP A 71 17.81 -21.02 31.75
C ASP A 71 19.05 -20.36 31.11
N SER A 72 20.22 -20.73 31.64
CA SER A 72 21.50 -20.04 31.50
C SER A 72 22.13 -20.01 30.09
N GLU A 73 23.02 -19.01 29.95
CA GLU A 73 24.33 -19.07 29.26
C GLU A 73 24.44 -18.53 27.82
N GLY A 74 25.02 -17.32 27.72
CA GLY A 74 25.97 -17.00 26.64
C GLY A 74 25.45 -16.19 25.43
N GLY A 75 25.06 -14.93 25.63
CA GLY A 75 24.85 -13.98 24.53
C GLY A 75 25.18 -12.55 24.93
N VAL A 76 26.27 -12.01 24.41
CA VAL A 76 26.83 -10.68 24.73
C VAL A 76 25.78 -9.57 24.49
N PRO A 77 25.52 -8.66 25.44
CA PRO A 77 24.67 -7.50 25.19
C PRO A 77 25.44 -6.52 24.31
N SER A 78 25.05 -6.39 23.04
CA SER A 78 25.62 -5.39 22.13
C SER A 78 25.12 -4.01 22.52
N SER A 79 25.81 -3.40 23.48
CA SER A 79 25.65 -2.01 23.88
C SER A 79 25.89 -1.05 22.70
N GLY A 80 24.89 -0.22 22.40
CA GLY A 80 25.08 1.21 22.12
C GLY A 80 26.09 1.65 21.06
N LEU A 81 26.08 1.06 19.86
CA LEU A 81 26.71 1.69 18.70
C LEU A 81 25.65 2.40 17.87
N TYR A 82 25.71 3.72 17.92
CA TYR A 82 24.97 4.68 17.11
C TYR A 82 25.09 4.28 15.62
N ASP A 83 24.02 3.70 15.08
CA ASP A 83 23.89 3.39 13.65
C ASP A 83 23.57 4.70 12.91
N PHE A 84 24.61 5.37 12.43
CA PHE A 84 24.53 6.68 11.77
C PHE A 84 23.82 6.62 10.40
N ASP A 85 23.55 5.42 9.86
CA ASP A 85 22.90 5.20 8.57
C ASP A 85 21.47 4.63 8.68
N ALA A 86 20.87 4.57 9.87
CA ALA A 86 19.53 4.03 10.03
C ALA A 86 18.46 4.98 9.42
N PRO A 87 17.52 4.48 8.59
CA PRO A 87 16.45 5.29 8.03
C PRO A 87 15.65 5.96 9.16
N TYR A 88 15.24 7.22 8.95
CA TYR A 88 14.61 8.12 9.93
C TYR A 88 13.52 7.47 10.81
N GLN A 89 12.88 6.41 10.31
CA GLN A 89 11.89 5.57 11.01
C GLN A 89 12.46 4.85 12.25
N ARG A 90 13.69 4.33 12.18
CA ARG A 90 14.36 3.58 13.27
C ARG A 90 14.90 4.50 14.36
N GLY A 91 15.25 5.74 14.00
CA GLY A 91 15.68 6.77 14.95
C GLY A 91 14.58 7.20 15.93
N ILE A 92 13.30 7.00 15.61
CA ILE A 92 12.19 7.24 16.54
C ILE A 92 12.11 6.14 17.61
N ALA A 93 12.34 4.88 17.22
CA ALA A 93 12.42 3.76 18.17
C ALA A 93 13.63 3.91 19.11
N ALA A 94 14.80 4.25 18.58
CA ALA A 94 16.01 4.47 19.37
C ALA A 94 15.91 5.69 20.32
N LYS A 95 15.21 6.76 19.92
CA LYS A 95 14.91 7.90 20.81
C LYS A 95 13.91 7.53 21.91
N ALA A 96 12.96 6.63 21.63
CA ALA A 96 12.03 6.13 22.63
C ALA A 96 12.74 5.24 23.67
N GLU A 97 13.69 4.40 23.24
CA GLU A 97 14.53 3.59 24.15
C GLU A 97 15.45 4.44 25.04
N HIS A 98 16.13 5.45 24.49
CA HIS A 98 16.98 6.34 25.30
C HIS A 98 16.19 7.21 26.29
N ALA A 99 14.95 7.59 25.94
CA ALA A 99 14.05 8.27 26.87
C ALA A 99 13.50 7.33 27.96
N ALA A 100 13.37 6.03 27.67
CA ALA A 100 12.95 5.03 28.64
C ALA A 100 14.07 4.68 29.63
N GLY A 101 15.31 4.48 29.16
CA GLY A 101 16.47 4.12 29.99
C GLY A 101 16.95 5.21 30.95
N GLN A 102 16.68 6.50 30.68
CA GLN A 102 17.00 7.57 31.63
C GLN A 102 16.04 7.63 32.83
N ILE A 103 14.91 6.92 32.80
CA ILE A 103 13.86 6.98 33.81
C ILE A 103 13.90 5.75 34.75
N GLU A 104 14.68 4.71 34.42
CA GLU A 104 14.88 3.52 35.25
C GLU A 104 15.62 3.80 36.58
N SER A 105 16.34 4.93 36.69
CA SER A 105 17.08 5.25 37.91
C SER A 105 16.26 5.94 39.01
N GLN A 106 15.02 6.39 38.73
CA GLN A 106 14.17 7.08 39.71
C GLN A 106 12.67 6.96 39.41
N ALA A 107 12.03 5.80 39.58
CA ALA A 107 10.58 5.75 39.81
C ALA A 107 10.14 4.38 40.32
N GLY A 108 9.86 4.29 41.62
CA GLY A 108 8.97 3.25 42.14
C GLY A 108 7.52 3.61 41.85
N GLY A 109 6.81 2.72 41.16
CA GLY A 109 5.36 2.51 41.25
C GLY A 109 4.42 3.55 40.65
N ASN A 110 3.83 3.23 39.50
CA ASN A 110 2.38 3.30 39.24
C ASN A 110 2.05 2.53 37.95
N GLY A 111 1.29 1.43 38.06
CA GLY A 111 0.99 0.53 36.92
C GLY A 111 0.28 1.20 35.73
N ALA A 112 -0.44 2.31 35.96
CA ALA A 112 -1.10 3.07 34.91
C ALA A 112 -0.13 3.76 33.93
N GLU A 113 1.03 4.23 34.41
CA GLU A 113 2.03 4.92 33.58
C GLU A 113 2.85 3.92 32.74
N THR A 114 3.06 2.71 33.28
CA THR A 114 3.69 1.58 32.58
C THR A 114 2.81 1.08 31.44
N GLU A 115 1.49 0.96 31.66
CA GLU A 115 0.52 0.59 30.63
C GLU A 115 0.47 1.61 29.49
N GLU A 116 0.44 2.91 29.81
CA GLU A 116 0.39 3.98 28.82
C GLU A 116 1.68 4.02 27.95
N ARG A 117 2.86 3.79 28.55
CA ARG A 117 4.11 3.61 27.80
C ARG A 117 4.10 2.39 26.90
N SER A 118 3.64 1.24 27.41
CA SER A 118 3.56 0.00 26.62
C SER A 118 2.65 0.17 25.40
N ASN A 119 1.56 0.93 25.55
CA ASN A 119 0.63 1.25 24.48
C ASN A 119 1.28 2.17 23.43
N LEU A 120 2.03 3.18 23.84
CA LEU A 120 2.75 4.07 22.92
C LEU A 120 3.81 3.32 22.09
N LEU A 121 4.53 2.37 22.70
CA LEU A 121 5.51 1.52 22.00
C LEU A 121 4.82 0.60 20.98
N LYS A 122 3.71 -0.05 21.37
CA LYS A 122 2.88 -0.87 20.47
C LYS A 122 2.32 -0.05 19.31
N MET A 123 1.87 1.18 19.57
CA MET A 123 1.36 2.09 18.54
C MET A 123 2.47 2.50 17.55
N ALA A 124 3.67 2.78 18.05
CA ALA A 124 4.82 3.10 17.21
C ALA A 124 5.24 1.91 16.33
N GLN A 125 5.21 0.69 16.88
CA GLN A 125 5.48 -0.54 16.12
C GLN A 125 4.42 -0.77 15.03
N ASN A 126 3.13 -0.62 15.37
CA ASN A 126 2.03 -0.77 14.41
C ASN A 126 2.11 0.24 13.26
N LYS A 127 2.62 1.45 13.52
CA LYS A 127 2.84 2.46 12.47
C LYS A 127 3.83 2.00 11.40
N ILE A 128 4.84 1.22 11.77
CA ILE A 128 5.84 0.70 10.82
C ILE A 128 5.24 -0.38 9.90
N LEU A 129 4.19 -1.06 10.38
CA LEU A 129 3.49 -2.11 9.62
C LEU A 129 2.44 -1.57 8.64
N MET A 130 2.19 -0.25 8.65
CA MET A 130 1.21 0.37 7.75
C MET A 130 1.71 0.34 6.29
N PRO A 131 0.81 0.18 5.31
CA PRO A 131 1.17 0.27 3.90
C PRO A 131 1.57 1.70 3.55
N SER A 132 2.50 1.84 2.60
CA SER A 132 3.04 3.14 2.19
C SER A 132 2.13 3.89 1.22
N SER A 133 1.46 3.16 0.34
CA SER A 133 0.52 3.73 -0.63
C SER A 133 -0.46 2.67 -1.13
N VAL A 134 -1.43 3.11 -1.93
CA VAL A 134 -2.37 2.27 -2.66
C VAL A 134 -2.33 2.70 -4.11
N MET A 135 -2.12 1.74 -5.01
CA MET A 135 -2.04 1.95 -6.45
C MET A 135 -3.24 1.35 -7.14
N VAL A 136 -3.99 2.14 -7.91
CA VAL A 136 -5.17 1.69 -8.64
C VAL A 136 -4.90 1.69 -10.14
N SER A 137 -5.09 0.52 -10.76
CA SER A 137 -5.01 0.29 -12.19
C SER A 137 -6.38 -0.10 -12.73
N PHE A 138 -6.77 0.47 -13.86
CA PHE A 138 -8.07 0.20 -14.49
C PHE A 138 -8.06 0.60 -15.96
N SER A 139 -9.00 0.03 -16.72
CA SER A 139 -9.26 0.37 -18.11
C SER A 139 -10.69 0.86 -18.29
N ILE A 140 -10.90 1.89 -19.10
CA ILE A 140 -12.23 2.37 -19.45
C ILE A 140 -12.33 2.59 -20.96
N LYS A 141 -13.33 1.98 -21.58
CA LYS A 141 -13.66 2.15 -23.00
C LYS A 141 -14.83 3.11 -23.14
N GLY A 142 -14.86 3.86 -24.24
CA GLY A 142 -16.00 4.71 -24.62
C GLY A 142 -15.90 6.16 -24.16
N TRP A 143 -15.00 6.51 -23.25
CA TRP A 143 -14.72 7.90 -22.87
C TRP A 143 -13.26 8.09 -22.43
N LEU A 144 -12.81 9.36 -22.48
CA LEU A 144 -11.51 9.81 -22.02
C LEU A 144 -11.65 10.54 -20.69
N ALA A 145 -10.76 10.27 -19.73
CA ALA A 145 -10.73 10.99 -18.45
C ALA A 145 -10.51 12.51 -18.63
N SER A 146 -9.86 12.93 -19.72
CA SER A 146 -9.68 14.34 -20.07
C SER A 146 -10.96 15.02 -20.58
N GLY A 147 -12.04 14.27 -20.84
CA GLY A 147 -13.26 14.79 -21.48
C GLY A 147 -13.10 15.12 -22.96
N LEU A 148 -11.94 14.86 -23.56
CA LEU A 148 -11.70 15.14 -24.98
C LEU A 148 -12.60 14.29 -25.87
N LYS A 149 -13.22 14.97 -26.85
CA LYS A 149 -14.05 14.36 -27.87
C LYS A 149 -13.62 14.85 -29.24
N VAL A 150 -13.40 13.92 -30.16
CA VAL A 150 -13.16 14.22 -31.56
C VAL A 150 -14.49 14.70 -32.16
N GLU A 151 -14.53 15.96 -32.57
CA GLU A 151 -15.69 16.57 -33.21
C GLU A 151 -15.76 16.24 -34.70
N SER A 152 -14.67 16.44 -35.43
CA SER A 152 -14.59 16.13 -36.85
C SER A 152 -13.19 15.71 -37.27
N ILE A 153 -13.11 14.84 -38.27
CA ILE A 153 -11.86 14.45 -38.95
C ILE A 153 -12.01 14.92 -40.39
N ASN A 154 -11.35 16.02 -40.75
CA ASN A 154 -11.41 16.57 -42.11
C ASN A 154 -10.28 15.99 -42.95
N LEU A 155 -10.63 15.47 -44.13
CA LEU A 155 -9.67 14.93 -45.09
C LEU A 155 -9.76 15.77 -46.35
N ASP A 156 -8.62 16.26 -46.82
CA ASP A 156 -8.51 17.01 -48.07
C ASP A 156 -8.32 16.01 -49.22
N PRO A 157 -9.34 15.77 -50.05
CA PRO A 157 -9.25 14.81 -51.15
C PRO A 157 -8.20 15.24 -52.20
N ARG A 158 -7.89 16.53 -52.34
CA ARG A 158 -6.93 17.02 -53.34
C ARG A 158 -5.48 16.69 -52.96
N LYS A 159 -5.20 16.65 -51.65
CA LYS A 159 -3.89 16.27 -51.10
C LYS A 159 -3.76 14.77 -50.84
N SER A 160 -4.88 14.04 -50.82
CA SER A 160 -4.93 12.62 -50.51
C SER A 160 -4.66 11.77 -51.77
N LYS A 161 -3.38 11.63 -52.14
CA LYS A 161 -2.95 10.75 -53.24
C LYS A 161 -3.45 9.32 -53.00
N GLY A 162 -4.07 8.71 -54.02
CA GLY A 162 -4.55 7.33 -53.96
C GLY A 162 -5.98 7.17 -53.42
N LEU A 163 -6.64 8.25 -52.99
CA LEU A 163 -8.07 8.23 -52.71
C LEU A 163 -8.82 8.47 -54.03
N GLY A 164 -9.56 7.46 -54.50
CA GLY A 164 -10.33 7.55 -55.74
C GLY A 164 -11.32 8.73 -55.70
N GLU A 165 -11.58 9.33 -56.86
CA GLU A 165 -12.57 10.41 -56.98
C GLU A 165 -13.94 9.92 -56.48
N GLY A 166 -14.52 10.62 -55.51
CA GLY A 166 -15.79 10.22 -54.88
C GLY A 166 -15.70 9.19 -53.75
N VAL A 167 -14.51 8.68 -53.40
CA VAL A 167 -14.36 7.72 -52.29
C VAL A 167 -14.39 8.44 -50.94
N LYS A 168 -15.44 8.19 -50.16
CA LYS A 168 -15.54 8.65 -48.76
C LYS A 168 -14.98 7.56 -47.82
N PRO A 169 -13.84 7.79 -47.16
CA PRO A 169 -13.28 6.80 -46.24
C PRO A 169 -14.14 6.65 -45.00
N TYR A 170 -14.17 5.43 -44.46
CA TYR A 170 -14.82 5.14 -43.19
C TYR A 170 -14.03 5.79 -42.04
N LYS A 171 -14.70 6.62 -41.24
CA LYS A 171 -14.11 7.34 -40.11
C LYS A 171 -14.70 6.78 -38.82
N GLY A 172 -13.84 6.35 -37.90
CA GLY A 172 -14.24 5.87 -36.59
C GLY A 172 -13.22 6.29 -35.55
N VAL A 173 -13.68 6.50 -34.31
CA VAL A 173 -12.83 6.82 -33.17
C VAL A 173 -13.12 5.83 -32.06
N LYS A 174 -12.06 5.35 -31.40
CA LYS A 174 -12.17 4.49 -30.22
C LYS A 174 -11.50 5.20 -29.05
N TYR A 175 -12.28 5.46 -28.00
CA TYR A 175 -11.78 6.04 -26.77
C TYR A 175 -11.41 4.94 -25.78
N VAL A 176 -10.19 4.99 -25.27
CA VAL A 176 -9.71 4.11 -24.21
C VAL A 176 -8.88 4.93 -23.23
N THR A 177 -9.28 4.92 -21.96
CA THR A 177 -8.49 5.42 -20.83
C THR A 177 -7.90 4.22 -20.11
N VAL A 178 -6.59 4.22 -19.86
CA VAL A 178 -5.92 3.16 -19.11
C VAL A 178 -5.05 3.79 -18.03
N SER A 179 -5.24 3.36 -16.78
CA SER A 179 -4.30 3.58 -15.70
C SER A 179 -3.49 2.31 -15.50
N ARG A 180 -2.17 2.39 -15.72
CA ARG A 180 -1.22 1.32 -15.38
C ARG A 180 -0.40 1.79 -14.20
N ASN A 181 -0.71 1.28 -13.01
CA ASN A 181 -0.03 1.66 -11.77
C ASN A 181 -0.09 3.19 -11.49
N GLY A 182 -1.08 3.90 -12.06
CA GLY A 182 -0.99 5.36 -12.25
C GLY A 182 -1.73 6.21 -11.22
N VAL A 183 -2.64 5.63 -10.44
CA VAL A 183 -3.34 6.37 -9.37
C VAL A 183 -2.80 5.90 -8.03
N GLU A 184 -1.85 6.65 -7.50
CA GLU A 184 -1.28 6.43 -6.17
C GLU A 184 -2.01 7.29 -5.13
N LEU A 185 -2.39 6.67 -4.03
CA LEU A 185 -2.93 7.34 -2.85
C LEU A 185 -2.03 7.00 -1.67
N ARG A 186 -1.49 8.01 -0.99
CA ARG A 186 -0.58 7.82 0.15
C ARG A 186 -1.36 7.67 1.44
N CYS A 187 -0.89 6.76 2.29
CA CYS A 187 -1.52 6.40 3.57
C CYS A 187 -0.76 6.97 4.76
#